data_AF-A0A395SZ81-F1
#
_entry.id   AF-A0A395SZ81-F1
#
_cell.length_a   1.000
_cell.length_b   1.000
_cell.length_c   1.000
_cell.angle_alpha   90.00
_cell.angle_beta   90.00
_cell.angle_gamma   90.00
#
_symmetry.space_group_name_H-M   'P 1'
#
loop_
_entity.id
_entity.type
_entity.pdbx_description
1 polymer ?
#
loop_
_entity_poly.entity_id
_entity_poly.type
_entity_poly.pdbx_seq_one_letter_code
_entity_poly.pdbx_strand_id
1 'polypeptide(L)'
;MQSTTASAPANNLKHRFFQGHQYAQSYTLPSTTATDNGLPTHETIKDFVTNFVSSEQFLVFPVLSLQRFLYTTLPLAQVDTIVGIERQRGVISAKACVRAILVLGDVLGHNVTEVGPTELQNYVREIEDSLPVMLQEMTIDGLESLTMLIIYKYFVGDLRSASFLISFATRMIFQLGAHIPPPTAERYDKYKITHHMRDLFWVCYCMDKDLCHRIAKPPIINDAHCELSFPTNYAEMQNSNILSLGQLPNFRPTTVPLYPWDIRLSLIKSRIYEDLYSMSASIQPEAEVLRRIRYLDEDLEVWRLTLPLDHRPTLSFLDKTPVDEQTNTQAIMLRLSYHHSVILIHKARCRLIGPVPGLVDTGYEANFQLLVDASKSILTYLEKALPVVAHECFWYVNLPCLHIADFLHFQLLTVHRGLFSFIP
;
A
#
# COMPACT_ATOMS: atom_id res chain seq x y z
N MET A 1 -28.24 11.46 -40.60
CA MET A 1 -28.10 10.92 -39.23
C MET A 1 -26.75 10.24 -39.15
N GLN A 2 -25.72 10.99 -38.74
CA GLN A 2 -24.35 10.50 -38.55
C GLN A 2 -24.06 10.59 -37.06
N SER A 3 -23.69 9.46 -36.47
CA SER A 3 -23.29 9.29 -35.08
C SER A 3 -21.82 9.67 -34.91
N THR A 4 -21.55 10.71 -34.13
CA THR A 4 -20.20 11.07 -33.67
C THR A 4 -19.90 10.34 -32.36
N THR A 5 -19.06 9.32 -32.43
CA THR A 5 -18.40 8.70 -31.29
C THR A 5 -17.25 9.60 -30.82
N ALA A 6 -17.35 10.15 -29.61
CA ALA A 6 -16.27 10.90 -28.99
C ALA A 6 -15.25 9.91 -28.41
N SER A 7 -14.01 9.94 -28.91
CA SER A 7 -12.88 9.18 -28.37
C SER A 7 -12.40 9.81 -27.07
N ALA A 8 -12.26 9.01 -26.01
CA ALA A 8 -11.63 9.41 -24.76
C ALA A 8 -10.17 9.83 -25.01
N PRO A 9 -9.65 10.88 -24.32
CA PRO A 9 -8.30 11.36 -24.56
C PRO A 9 -7.28 10.37 -24.02
N ALA A 10 -6.33 9.96 -24.87
CA ALA A 10 -5.17 9.17 -24.49
C ALA A 10 -4.29 9.97 -23.51
N ASN A 11 -4.30 9.57 -22.24
CA ASN A 11 -3.42 10.13 -21.21
C ASN A 11 -1.98 9.65 -21.45
N ASN A 12 -1.12 10.58 -21.86
CA ASN A 12 0.24 10.31 -22.31
C ASN A 12 1.19 10.10 -21.11
N LEU A 13 1.38 8.83 -20.73
CA LEU A 13 2.16 8.32 -19.58
C LEU A 13 3.58 8.91 -19.43
N LYS A 14 4.22 9.33 -20.52
CA LYS A 14 5.60 9.83 -20.52
C LYS A 14 5.73 11.29 -20.07
N HIS A 15 4.69 12.11 -20.25
CA HIS A 15 4.82 13.56 -20.06
C HIS A 15 4.74 13.99 -18.59
N ARG A 16 4.06 13.22 -17.73
CA ARG A 16 3.86 13.57 -16.30
C ARG A 16 5.02 13.18 -15.40
N PHE A 17 5.83 12.18 -15.77
CA PHE A 17 6.85 11.60 -14.88
C PHE A 17 8.29 11.69 -15.37
N PHE A 18 8.55 12.07 -16.64
CA PHE A 18 9.91 12.09 -17.21
C PHE A 18 10.47 13.46 -17.62
N GLN A 19 9.79 14.58 -17.37
CA GLN A 19 10.39 15.89 -17.68
C GLN A 19 11.32 16.39 -16.56
N GLY A 20 12.61 16.12 -16.76
CA GLY A 20 13.67 17.00 -16.26
C GLY A 20 13.61 18.36 -16.95
N HIS A 21 13.82 19.42 -16.16
CA HIS A 21 14.20 20.81 -16.46
C HIS A 21 14.21 21.28 -17.93
N GLN A 22 13.60 22.46 -18.14
CA GLN A 22 13.58 23.38 -19.32
C GLN A 22 12.33 23.23 -20.22
N TYR A 23 11.59 24.26 -20.67
CA TYR A 23 11.67 25.73 -20.67
C TYR A 23 10.22 26.29 -20.67
N ALA A 24 10.08 27.56 -20.31
CA ALA A 24 8.84 28.33 -20.23
C ALA A 24 7.97 28.31 -21.51
N GLN A 25 6.67 28.11 -21.33
CA GLN A 25 5.63 28.59 -22.25
C GLN A 25 4.55 29.29 -21.43
N SER A 26 4.30 30.54 -21.81
CA SER A 26 3.31 31.44 -21.23
C SER A 26 1.90 30.91 -21.46
N TYR A 27 1.26 30.46 -20.37
CA TYR A 27 -0.18 30.24 -20.32
C TYR A 27 -0.82 31.34 -19.47
N THR A 28 -1.87 31.94 -20.02
CA THR A 28 -2.74 32.91 -19.38
C THR A 28 -3.38 32.31 -18.13
N LEU A 29 -3.20 32.98 -16.97
CA LEU A 29 -3.79 32.61 -15.69
C LEU A 29 -5.34 32.59 -15.77
N PRO A 30 -6.00 31.50 -15.37
CA PRO A 30 -7.34 31.61 -14.78
C PRO A 30 -7.20 32.27 -13.41
N SER A 31 -8.12 33.18 -13.10
CA SER A 31 -8.20 33.94 -11.86
C SER A 31 -8.17 33.01 -10.64
N THR A 32 -7.11 33.12 -9.82
CA THR A 32 -6.90 32.36 -8.60
C THR A 32 -7.92 32.74 -7.52
N THR A 33 -8.79 31.81 -7.15
CA THR A 33 -9.68 31.85 -5.97
C THR A 33 -9.02 31.16 -4.76
N ALA A 34 -7.69 31.20 -4.66
CA ALA A 34 -6.97 30.69 -3.50
C ALA A 34 -7.23 31.60 -2.29
N THR A 35 -7.54 31.01 -1.14
CA THR A 35 -7.54 31.75 0.14
C THR A 35 -6.12 32.20 0.49
N ASP A 36 -5.96 33.18 1.38
CA ASP A 36 -4.66 33.71 1.85
C ASP A 36 -3.73 32.62 2.43
N ASN A 37 -4.28 31.44 2.74
CA ASN A 37 -3.58 30.25 3.26
C ASN A 37 -3.18 29.21 2.18
N GLY A 38 -3.34 29.51 0.88
CA GLY A 38 -2.97 28.62 -0.22
C GLY A 38 -3.85 27.38 -0.40
N LEU A 39 -4.95 27.27 0.36
CA LEU A 39 -5.92 26.16 0.27
C LEU A 39 -7.11 26.53 -0.64
N PRO A 40 -7.75 25.53 -1.31
CA PRO A 40 -9.01 25.72 -2.00
C PRO A 40 -10.13 26.17 -1.05
N THR A 41 -11.26 26.60 -1.61
CA THR A 41 -12.38 27.08 -0.80
C THR A 41 -12.97 25.97 0.09
N HIS A 42 -13.63 26.36 1.19
CA HIS A 42 -14.30 25.43 2.11
C HIS A 42 -15.24 24.46 1.37
N GLU A 43 -16.07 24.98 0.48
CA GLU A 43 -17.04 24.17 -0.27
C GLU A 43 -16.34 23.25 -1.28
N THR A 44 -15.29 23.72 -1.98
CA THR A 44 -14.50 22.86 -2.88
C THR A 44 -13.94 21.64 -2.13
N ILE A 45 -13.35 21.85 -0.94
CA ILE A 45 -12.77 20.74 -0.14
C ILE A 45 -13.87 19.80 0.34
N LYS A 46 -14.98 20.34 0.83
CA LYS A 46 -16.11 19.56 1.33
C LYS A 46 -16.73 18.69 0.22
N ASP A 47 -16.95 19.25 -0.96
CA ASP A 47 -17.48 18.50 -2.11
C ASP A 47 -16.50 17.42 -2.55
N PHE A 48 -15.20 17.76 -2.64
CA PHE A 48 -14.15 16.81 -2.96
C PHE A 48 -14.12 15.62 -1.98
N VAL A 49 -14.09 15.88 -0.67
CA VAL A 49 -14.02 14.81 0.34
C VAL A 49 -15.30 13.98 0.38
N THR A 50 -16.46 14.60 0.16
CA THR A 50 -17.74 13.86 0.09
C THR A 50 -17.76 12.91 -1.11
N ASN A 51 -17.24 13.36 -2.25
CA ASN A 51 -17.09 12.54 -3.46
C ASN A 51 -16.06 11.42 -3.26
N PHE A 52 -14.91 11.72 -2.63
CA PHE A 52 -13.88 10.73 -2.32
C PHE A 52 -14.39 9.64 -1.39
N VAL A 53 -15.07 9.99 -0.30
CA VAL A 53 -15.63 9.01 0.66
C VAL A 53 -16.69 8.11 0.02
N SER A 54 -17.33 8.58 -1.05
CA SER A 54 -18.33 7.81 -1.80
C SER A 54 -17.72 6.89 -2.86
N SER A 55 -16.40 6.93 -3.07
CA SER A 55 -15.72 6.13 -4.10
C SER A 55 -15.32 4.74 -3.62
N GLU A 56 -15.06 3.84 -4.57
CA GLU A 56 -14.55 2.50 -4.29
C GLU A 56 -13.13 2.55 -3.68
N GLN A 57 -12.32 3.54 -4.05
CA GLN A 57 -10.99 3.76 -3.49
C GLN A 57 -11.05 3.96 -1.98
N PHE A 58 -12.10 4.58 -1.44
CA PHE A 58 -12.22 4.79 0.01
C PHE A 58 -12.50 3.51 0.81
N LEU A 59 -13.08 2.49 0.18
CA LEU A 59 -13.19 1.15 0.79
C LEU A 59 -11.81 0.51 0.95
N VAL A 60 -10.87 0.83 0.07
CA VAL A 60 -9.49 0.34 0.08
C VAL A 60 -8.61 1.22 0.99
N PHE A 61 -8.80 2.53 0.98
CA PHE A 61 -8.04 3.51 1.76
C PHE A 61 -8.96 4.24 2.75
N PRO A 62 -9.31 3.63 3.88
CA PRO A 62 -10.22 4.20 4.88
C PRO A 62 -9.56 5.29 5.74
N VAL A 63 -8.94 6.29 5.12
CA VAL A 63 -8.01 7.22 5.77
C VAL A 63 -8.65 8.36 6.57
N LEU A 64 -9.96 8.57 6.44
CA LEU A 64 -10.70 9.66 7.11
C LEU A 64 -12.01 9.18 7.73
N SER A 65 -12.48 9.91 8.75
CA SER A 65 -13.88 9.85 9.20
C SER A 65 -14.62 11.09 8.69
N LEU A 66 -15.57 10.93 7.76
CA LEU A 66 -16.22 12.06 7.06
C LEU A 66 -16.86 13.05 8.04
N GLN A 67 -17.59 12.56 9.04
CA GLN A 67 -18.24 13.42 10.04
C GLN A 67 -17.21 14.24 10.81
N ARG A 68 -16.16 13.60 11.30
CA ARG A 68 -15.08 14.26 12.04
C ARG A 68 -14.35 15.29 11.17
N PHE A 69 -14.09 14.92 9.91
CA PHE A 69 -13.41 15.80 8.96
C PHE A 69 -14.22 17.09 8.72
N LEU A 70 -15.51 16.96 8.41
CA LEU A 70 -16.36 18.11 8.09
C LEU A 70 -16.66 19.00 9.29
N TYR A 71 -16.89 18.43 10.47
CA TYR A 71 -17.32 19.20 11.65
C TYR A 71 -16.19 19.60 12.60
N THR A 72 -14.97 19.07 12.42
CA THR A 72 -13.84 19.34 13.31
C THR A 72 -12.58 19.71 12.53
N THR A 73 -12.11 18.85 11.65
CA THR A 73 -10.82 19.04 10.96
C THR A 73 -10.84 20.23 10.01
N LEU A 74 -11.84 20.32 9.13
CA LEU A 74 -11.92 21.36 8.11
C LEU A 74 -12.12 22.76 8.73
N PRO A 75 -13.04 22.97 9.69
CA PRO A 75 -13.14 24.27 10.39
C PRO A 75 -11.84 24.65 11.12
N LEU A 76 -11.18 23.70 11.77
CA LEU A 76 -9.93 23.96 12.50
C LEU A 76 -8.77 24.32 11.55
N ALA A 77 -8.72 23.70 10.37
CA ALA A 77 -7.71 24.00 9.34
C ALA A 77 -7.85 25.42 8.76
N GLN A 78 -9.03 26.04 8.88
CA GLN A 78 -9.30 27.39 8.38
C GLN A 78 -9.00 28.49 9.39
N VAL A 79 -8.62 28.14 10.63
CA VAL A 79 -8.22 29.12 11.62
C VAL A 79 -6.92 29.81 11.16
N ASP A 80 -6.98 31.13 11.04
CA ASP A 80 -5.81 31.95 10.73
C ASP A 80 -4.86 31.97 11.92
N THR A 81 -3.63 31.49 11.70
CA THR A 81 -2.60 31.37 12.73
C THR A 81 -2.13 32.74 13.26
N ILE A 82 -2.60 33.84 12.67
CA ILE A 82 -2.13 35.22 12.91
C ILE A 82 -2.95 35.91 14.02
N VAL A 83 -4.18 35.47 14.30
CA VAL A 83 -5.08 36.17 15.24
C VAL A 83 -5.25 35.39 16.55
N GLY A 84 -4.32 35.56 17.48
CA GLY A 84 -4.52 35.20 18.89
C GLY A 84 -3.40 34.39 19.52
N ILE A 85 -3.05 34.74 20.75
CA ILE A 85 -1.82 34.36 21.49
C ILE A 85 -1.81 32.90 21.99
N GLU A 86 -2.77 32.07 21.60
CA GLU A 86 -2.76 30.63 21.91
C GLU A 86 -2.63 29.82 20.63
N ARG A 87 -1.49 29.13 20.44
CA ARG A 87 -1.38 28.06 19.44
C ARG A 87 -2.41 26.99 19.80
N GLN A 88 -3.59 27.07 19.20
CA GLN A 88 -4.61 26.07 19.38
C GLN A 88 -4.06 24.72 18.91
N ARG A 89 -3.92 23.79 19.86
CA ARG A 89 -3.39 22.45 19.61
C ARG A 89 -4.20 21.79 18.50
N GLY A 90 -3.52 21.23 17.50
CA GLY A 90 -4.13 20.52 16.39
C GLY A 90 -4.38 21.34 15.14
N VAL A 91 -4.21 22.68 15.14
CA VAL A 91 -4.38 23.49 13.91
C VAL A 91 -3.42 23.05 12.81
N ILE A 92 -2.14 22.85 13.15
CA ILE A 92 -1.13 22.40 12.19
C ILE A 92 -1.46 21.00 11.68
N SER A 93 -1.83 20.09 12.59
CA SER A 93 -2.27 18.74 12.25
C SER A 93 -3.49 18.75 11.31
N ALA A 94 -4.47 19.62 11.53
CA ALA A 94 -5.67 19.75 10.71
C ALA A 94 -5.35 20.33 9.31
N LYS A 95 -4.51 21.36 9.22
CA LYS A 95 -4.01 21.90 7.94
C LYS A 95 -3.27 20.82 7.14
N ALA A 96 -2.40 20.06 7.80
CA ALA A 96 -1.70 18.94 7.19
C ALA A 96 -2.67 17.82 6.73
N CYS A 97 -3.74 17.55 7.47
CA CYS A 97 -4.76 16.57 7.10
C CYS A 97 -5.53 16.98 5.84
N VAL A 98 -5.95 18.25 5.73
CA VAL A 98 -6.62 18.80 4.54
C VAL A 98 -5.72 18.72 3.31
N ARG A 99 -4.44 19.08 3.43
CA ARG A 99 -3.48 18.98 2.34
C ARG A 99 -3.25 17.53 1.92
N ALA A 100 -3.11 16.64 2.89
CA ALA A 100 -2.82 15.23 2.63
C ALA A 100 -3.95 14.52 1.89
N ILE A 101 -5.22 14.86 2.15
CA ILE A 101 -6.34 14.26 1.40
C ILE A 101 -6.40 14.73 -0.05
N LEU A 102 -6.04 15.99 -0.33
CA LEU A 102 -5.95 16.51 -1.71
C LEU A 102 -4.80 15.82 -2.47
N VAL A 103 -3.64 15.68 -1.83
CA VAL A 103 -2.47 14.98 -2.38
C VAL A 103 -2.77 13.50 -2.65
N LEU A 104 -3.43 12.82 -1.71
CA LEU A 104 -3.84 11.42 -1.88
C LEU A 104 -4.87 11.30 -3.01
N GLY A 105 -5.82 12.22 -3.07
CA GLY A 105 -6.82 12.33 -4.13
C GLY A 105 -6.22 12.30 -5.53
N ASP A 106 -5.26 13.18 -5.79
CA ASP A 106 -4.55 13.27 -7.07
C ASP A 106 -3.82 11.96 -7.42
N VAL A 107 -3.11 11.38 -6.44
CA VAL A 107 -2.41 10.09 -6.64
C VAL A 107 -3.36 8.94 -6.94
N LEU A 108 -4.60 8.99 -6.43
CA LEU A 108 -5.65 8.01 -6.71
C LEU A 108 -6.56 8.43 -7.89
N GLY A 109 -6.09 9.33 -8.75
CA GLY A 109 -6.77 9.69 -9.99
C GLY A 109 -8.04 10.55 -9.81
N HIS A 110 -8.31 11.06 -8.61
CA HIS A 110 -9.42 11.98 -8.40
C HIS A 110 -9.06 13.38 -8.88
N ASN A 111 -9.98 14.01 -9.63
CA ASN A 111 -9.80 15.39 -10.08
C ASN A 111 -9.89 16.34 -8.88
N VAL A 112 -8.75 16.88 -8.46
CA VAL A 112 -8.68 18.00 -7.53
C VAL A 112 -8.85 19.28 -8.35
N THR A 113 -10.10 19.65 -8.60
CA THR A 113 -10.44 20.90 -9.31
C THR A 113 -9.72 22.07 -8.62
N GLU A 114 -9.06 22.92 -9.42
CA GLU A 114 -8.39 24.16 -8.99
C GLU A 114 -6.96 24.03 -8.41
N VAL A 115 -6.43 22.81 -8.19
CA VAL A 115 -5.06 22.64 -7.65
C VAL A 115 -4.11 22.17 -8.76
N GLY A 116 -3.12 23.00 -9.08
CA GLY A 116 -2.07 22.65 -10.05
C GLY A 116 -1.04 21.65 -9.50
N PRO A 117 -0.28 20.95 -10.37
CA PRO A 117 0.71 19.95 -9.93
C PRO A 117 1.84 20.54 -9.05
N THR A 118 2.26 21.78 -9.32
CA THR A 118 3.23 22.49 -8.48
C THR A 118 2.70 22.74 -7.07
N GLU A 119 1.40 22.99 -6.94
CA GLU A 119 0.75 23.25 -5.65
C GLU A 119 0.65 21.98 -4.82
N LEU A 120 0.35 20.83 -5.43
CA LEU A 120 0.38 19.53 -4.76
C LEU A 120 1.78 19.19 -4.21
N GLN A 121 2.84 19.53 -4.95
CA GLN A 121 4.20 19.37 -4.43
C GLN A 121 4.50 20.30 -3.24
N ASN A 122 3.97 21.52 -3.25
CA ASN A 122 4.08 22.43 -2.10
C ASN A 122 3.35 21.85 -0.89
N TYR A 123 2.14 21.31 -1.08
CA TYR A 123 1.39 20.63 -0.02
C TYR A 123 2.16 19.48 0.61
N VAL A 124 2.83 18.64 -0.20
CA VAL A 124 3.70 17.57 0.34
C VAL A 124 4.80 18.14 1.23
N ARG A 125 5.51 19.18 0.78
CA ARG A 125 6.57 19.82 1.56
C ARG A 125 6.03 20.41 2.86
N GLU A 126 4.88 21.09 2.80
CA GLU A 126 4.27 21.71 3.98
C GLU A 126 3.79 20.67 5.01
N ILE A 127 3.34 19.49 4.58
CA ILE A 127 3.05 18.37 5.48
C ILE A 127 4.36 17.87 6.13
N GLU A 128 5.42 17.69 5.34
CA GLU A 128 6.73 17.25 5.84
C GLU A 128 7.33 18.24 6.86
N ASP A 129 7.23 19.55 6.59
CA ASP A 129 7.66 20.61 7.50
C ASP A 129 6.82 20.65 8.80
N SER A 130 5.58 20.17 8.74
CA SER A 130 4.67 20.09 9.89
C SER A 130 4.90 18.86 10.77
N LEU A 131 5.70 17.87 10.33
CA LEU A 131 5.94 16.62 11.05
C LEU A 131 6.41 16.83 12.51
N PRO A 132 7.37 17.72 12.83
CA PRO A 132 7.81 17.89 14.21
C PRO A 132 6.67 18.27 15.16
N VAL A 133 5.75 19.13 14.71
CA VAL A 133 4.60 19.55 15.50
C VAL A 133 3.57 18.44 15.58
N MET A 134 3.25 17.78 14.47
CA MET A 134 2.31 16.64 14.45
C MET A 134 2.75 15.53 15.40
N LEU A 135 4.05 15.24 15.48
CA LEU A 135 4.62 14.24 16.38
C LEU A 135 4.61 14.65 17.84
N GLN A 136 4.68 15.96 18.12
CA GLN A 136 4.53 16.46 19.48
C GLN A 136 3.07 16.44 19.93
N GLU A 137 2.13 16.81 19.05
CA GLU A 137 0.72 16.87 19.39
C GLU A 137 0.06 15.50 19.40
N MET A 138 0.49 14.58 18.53
CA MET A 138 -0.06 13.24 18.34
C MET A 138 -1.59 13.21 18.22
N THR A 139 -2.17 14.10 17.42
CA THR A 139 -3.62 14.17 17.18
C THR A 139 -4.09 13.12 16.17
N ILE A 140 -5.40 12.86 16.12
CA ILE A 140 -6.00 11.99 15.09
C ILE A 140 -5.79 12.60 13.70
N ASP A 141 -5.96 13.92 13.54
CA ASP A 141 -5.69 14.62 12.27
C ASP A 141 -4.22 14.42 11.83
N GLY A 142 -3.30 14.43 12.79
CA GLY A 142 -1.90 14.15 12.55
C GLY A 142 -1.66 12.72 12.06
N LEU A 143 -2.35 11.72 12.65
CA LEU A 143 -2.23 10.32 12.24
C LEU A 143 -2.83 10.10 10.84
N GLU A 144 -4.00 10.68 10.56
CA GLU A 144 -4.64 10.62 9.25
C GLU A 144 -3.76 11.26 8.17
N SER A 145 -3.27 12.48 8.42
CA SER A 145 -2.34 13.18 7.52
C SER A 145 -1.10 12.34 7.23
N LEU A 146 -0.48 11.78 8.27
CA LEU A 146 0.72 10.95 8.14
C LEU A 146 0.43 9.65 7.38
N THR A 147 -0.71 9.00 7.64
CA THR A 147 -1.14 7.79 6.92
C THR A 147 -1.33 8.09 5.43
N MET A 148 -1.99 9.19 5.09
CA MET A 148 -2.16 9.61 3.69
C MET A 148 -0.83 9.96 3.02
N LEU A 149 0.10 10.61 3.73
CA LEU A 149 1.45 10.88 3.22
C LEU A 149 2.25 9.59 2.99
N ILE A 150 2.13 8.59 3.88
CA ILE A 150 2.76 7.27 3.70
C ILE A 150 2.23 6.61 2.42
N ILE A 151 0.91 6.63 2.20
CA ILE A 151 0.27 6.09 0.99
C ILE A 151 0.77 6.83 -0.25
N TYR A 152 0.82 8.17 -0.21
CA TYR A 152 1.38 8.98 -1.29
C TYR A 152 2.81 8.56 -1.63
N LYS A 153 3.72 8.54 -0.63
CA LYS A 153 5.14 8.17 -0.81
C LYS A 153 5.29 6.76 -1.36
N TYR A 154 4.45 5.83 -0.91
CA TYR A 154 4.40 4.48 -1.43
C TYR A 154 4.06 4.48 -2.94
N PHE A 155 3.01 5.20 -3.33
CA PHE A 155 2.53 5.21 -4.72
C PHE A 155 3.39 6.01 -5.68
N VAL A 156 4.18 6.98 -5.23
CA VAL A 156 5.18 7.65 -6.08
C VAL A 156 6.53 6.90 -6.13
N GLY A 157 6.64 5.75 -5.44
CA GLY A 157 7.83 4.91 -5.43
C GLY A 157 8.91 5.29 -4.40
N ASP A 158 8.67 6.29 -3.56
CA ASP A 158 9.57 6.68 -2.47
C ASP A 158 9.35 5.80 -1.22
N LEU A 159 9.66 4.51 -1.37
CA LEU A 159 9.43 3.50 -0.33
C LEU A 159 10.28 3.71 0.93
N ARG A 160 11.44 4.38 0.78
CA ARG A 160 12.32 4.67 1.92
C ARG A 160 11.67 5.72 2.82
N SER A 161 11.14 6.80 2.24
CA SER A 161 10.38 7.79 2.99
C SER A 161 9.09 7.19 3.56
N ALA A 162 8.35 6.38 2.79
CA ALA A 162 7.16 5.70 3.29
C ALA A 162 7.46 4.84 4.54
N SER A 163 8.52 4.02 4.49
CA SER A 163 8.96 3.22 5.64
C SER A 163 9.40 4.07 6.83
N PHE A 164 10.13 5.17 6.60
CA PHE A 164 10.52 6.07 7.68
C PHE A 164 9.29 6.70 8.36
N LEU A 165 8.33 7.19 7.57
CA LEU A 165 7.09 7.79 8.08
C LEU A 165 6.21 6.78 8.85
N ILE A 166 6.23 5.49 8.49
CA ILE A 166 5.55 4.45 9.29
C ILE A 166 6.11 4.38 10.72
N SER A 167 7.39 4.68 10.94
CA SER A 167 7.99 4.71 12.29
C SER A 167 7.30 5.75 13.17
N PHE A 168 6.99 6.90 12.60
CA PHE A 168 6.25 7.96 13.26
C PHE A 168 4.77 7.60 13.46
N ALA A 169 4.11 7.07 12.43
CA ALA A 169 2.71 6.66 12.52
C ALA A 169 2.52 5.57 13.58
N THR A 170 3.46 4.63 13.68
CA THR A 170 3.47 3.57 14.70
C THR A 170 3.49 4.15 16.11
N ARG A 171 4.30 5.19 16.37
CA ARG A 171 4.31 5.85 17.68
C ARG A 171 2.97 6.51 18.01
N MET A 172 2.36 7.16 17.03
CA MET A 172 1.03 7.75 17.18
C MET A 172 -0.06 6.69 17.38
N ILE A 173 0.00 5.56 16.66
CA ILE A 173 -0.90 4.41 16.81
C ILE A 173 -0.87 3.86 18.23
N PHE A 174 0.32 3.70 18.82
CA PHE A 174 0.45 3.25 20.20
C PHE A 174 -0.06 4.30 21.19
N GLN A 175 0.30 5.57 21.01
CA GLN A 175 -0.16 6.67 21.87
C GLN A 175 -1.68 6.83 21.86
N LEU A 176 -2.32 6.68 20.70
CA LEU A 176 -3.76 6.84 20.50
C LEU A 176 -4.56 5.56 20.79
N GLY A 177 -3.89 4.44 21.06
CA GLY A 177 -4.56 3.16 21.35
C GLY A 177 -5.15 2.46 20.12
N ALA A 178 -4.78 2.84 18.90
CA ALA A 178 -5.32 2.29 17.65
C ALA A 178 -5.01 0.80 17.42
N HIS A 179 -3.96 0.28 18.08
CA HIS A 179 -3.55 -1.11 18.08
C HIS A 179 -4.50 -2.04 18.89
N ILE A 180 -5.42 -1.46 19.66
CA ILE A 180 -6.42 -2.18 20.45
C ILE A 180 -7.77 -2.10 19.72
N PRO A 181 -8.42 -3.23 19.41
CA PRO A 181 -9.72 -3.23 18.75
C PRO A 181 -10.83 -2.70 19.67
N PRO A 182 -11.92 -2.18 19.09
CA PRO A 182 -13.13 -1.89 19.86
C PRO A 182 -13.75 -3.18 20.44
N PRO A 183 -14.64 -3.06 21.45
CA PRO A 183 -15.28 -4.21 22.07
C PRO A 183 -16.00 -5.12 21.06
N THR A 184 -15.82 -6.44 21.17
CA THR A 184 -16.31 -7.43 20.19
C THR A 184 -17.84 -7.44 20.00
N ALA A 185 -18.60 -7.02 21.02
CA ALA A 185 -20.07 -6.93 20.94
C ALA A 185 -20.57 -5.79 20.06
N GLU A 186 -19.67 -4.87 19.68
CA GLU A 186 -20.00 -3.67 18.94
C GLU A 186 -19.99 -3.92 17.44
N ARG A 187 -21.05 -3.49 16.75
CA ARG A 187 -21.05 -3.49 15.28
C ARG A 187 -20.14 -2.38 14.77
N TYR A 188 -19.40 -2.70 13.72
CA TYR A 188 -18.53 -1.74 13.05
C TYR A 188 -19.32 -0.50 12.60
N ASP A 189 -18.76 0.67 12.92
CA ASP A 189 -19.30 1.98 12.58
C ASP A 189 -18.16 3.00 12.48
N LYS A 190 -17.85 3.43 11.26
CA LYS A 190 -16.78 4.37 10.93
C LYS A 190 -16.92 5.76 11.57
N TYR A 191 -18.11 6.15 12.00
CA TYR A 191 -18.29 7.40 12.74
C TYR A 191 -17.76 7.30 14.18
N LYS A 192 -17.61 6.08 14.70
CA LYS A 192 -16.99 5.87 16.00
C LYS A 192 -15.49 5.91 15.87
N ILE A 193 -14.89 6.78 16.67
CA ILE A 193 -13.45 7.05 16.59
C ILE A 193 -12.60 5.81 16.81
N THR A 194 -13.04 4.87 17.65
CA THR A 194 -12.33 3.61 17.91
C THR A 194 -12.25 2.71 16.67
N HIS A 195 -13.32 2.59 15.89
CA HIS A 195 -13.31 1.87 14.61
C HIS A 195 -12.41 2.57 13.59
N HIS A 196 -12.54 3.89 13.47
CA HIS A 196 -11.72 4.65 12.52
C HIS A 196 -10.21 4.59 12.84
N MET A 197 -9.84 4.72 14.11
CA MET A 197 -8.44 4.53 14.53
C MET A 197 -7.95 3.11 14.23
N ARG A 198 -8.81 2.11 14.44
CA ARG A 198 -8.50 0.72 14.10
C ARG A 198 -8.28 0.52 12.60
N ASP A 199 -8.99 1.25 11.75
CA ASP A 199 -8.77 1.23 10.30
C ASP A 199 -7.40 1.79 9.92
N LEU A 200 -7.01 2.93 10.52
CA LEU A 200 -5.68 3.52 10.32
C LEU A 200 -4.56 2.57 10.77
N PHE A 201 -4.76 1.85 11.88
CA PHE A 201 -3.85 0.79 12.32
C PHE A 201 -3.69 -0.28 11.25
N TRP A 202 -4.79 -0.81 10.70
CA TRP A 202 -4.71 -1.87 9.68
C TRP A 202 -4.05 -1.41 8.39
N VAL A 203 -4.29 -0.18 7.94
CA VAL A 203 -3.58 0.41 6.80
C VAL A 203 -2.08 0.44 7.06
N CYS A 204 -1.65 1.02 8.19
CA CYS A 204 -0.23 1.11 8.53
C CYS A 204 0.42 -0.27 8.74
N TYR A 205 -0.30 -1.19 9.38
CA TYR A 205 0.16 -2.57 9.60
C TYR A 205 0.42 -3.28 8.27
N CYS A 206 -0.55 -3.28 7.37
CA CYS A 206 -0.42 -3.89 6.05
C CYS A 206 0.75 -3.28 5.25
N MET A 207 0.89 -1.95 5.29
CA MET A 207 1.99 -1.25 4.63
C MET A 207 3.35 -1.62 5.22
N ASP A 208 3.50 -1.69 6.54
CA ASP A 208 4.73 -2.07 7.21
C ASP A 208 5.17 -3.48 6.80
N LYS A 209 4.25 -4.45 6.85
CA LYS A 209 4.55 -5.86 6.50
C LYS A 209 4.82 -6.07 5.01
N ASP A 210 4.34 -5.20 4.14
CA ASP A 210 4.73 -5.24 2.73
C ASP A 210 6.07 -4.54 2.49
N LEU A 211 6.27 -3.37 3.10
CA LEU A 211 7.47 -2.55 2.92
C LEU A 211 8.72 -3.20 3.50
N CYS A 212 8.64 -3.89 4.64
CA CYS A 212 9.79 -4.54 5.28
C CYS A 212 10.51 -5.49 4.30
N HIS A 213 9.74 -6.24 3.51
CA HIS A 213 10.26 -7.13 2.48
C HIS A 213 10.78 -6.36 1.27
N ARG A 214 10.06 -5.31 0.85
CA ARG A 214 10.43 -4.49 -0.32
C ARG A 214 11.75 -3.73 -0.15
N ILE A 215 12.03 -3.27 1.06
CA ILE A 215 13.24 -2.49 1.36
C ILE A 215 14.30 -3.33 2.08
N ALA A 216 14.02 -4.61 2.35
CA ALA A 216 14.86 -5.52 3.11
C ALA A 216 15.29 -4.97 4.48
N LYS A 217 14.34 -4.40 5.23
CA LYS A 217 14.53 -3.91 6.61
C LYS A 217 13.57 -4.58 7.58
N PRO A 218 13.86 -4.59 8.89
CA PRO A 218 12.91 -5.08 9.87
C PRO A 218 11.57 -4.35 9.83
N PRO A 219 10.45 -5.05 10.07
CA PRO A 219 9.16 -4.41 10.27
C PRO A 219 9.21 -3.54 11.52
N ILE A 220 8.47 -2.44 11.50
CA ILE A 220 8.43 -1.43 12.55
C ILE A 220 7.42 -1.83 13.63
N ILE A 221 6.28 -2.40 13.21
CA ILE A 221 5.21 -2.81 14.11
C ILE A 221 5.51 -4.23 14.57
N ASN A 222 5.72 -4.39 15.88
CA ASN A 222 5.88 -5.70 16.49
C ASN A 222 4.51 -6.29 16.86
N ASP A 223 4.23 -7.47 16.33
CA ASP A 223 2.98 -8.20 16.52
C ASP A 223 2.70 -8.51 18.00
N ALA A 224 3.75 -8.70 18.81
CA ALA A 224 3.63 -8.98 20.25
C ALA A 224 3.03 -7.81 21.07
N HIS A 225 2.93 -6.62 20.48
CA HIS A 225 2.34 -5.43 21.11
C HIS A 225 0.98 -5.06 20.52
N CYS A 226 0.44 -5.87 19.62
CA CYS A 226 -0.79 -5.57 18.91
C CYS A 226 -1.81 -6.68 19.12
N GLU A 227 -3.07 -6.30 19.27
CA GLU A 227 -4.17 -7.26 19.14
C GLU A 227 -4.51 -7.37 17.65
N LEU A 228 -4.46 -8.57 17.07
CA LEU A 228 -4.52 -8.79 15.61
C LEU A 228 -5.83 -9.48 15.17
N SER A 229 -6.89 -9.39 15.97
CA SER A 229 -8.22 -9.89 15.61
C SER A 229 -8.79 -9.19 14.38
N PHE A 230 -9.19 -9.97 13.37
CA PHE A 230 -9.79 -9.45 12.14
C PHE A 230 -11.14 -8.75 12.39
N PRO A 231 -11.51 -7.78 11.54
CA PRO A 231 -12.89 -7.32 11.49
C PRO A 231 -13.87 -8.48 11.24
N THR A 232 -15.06 -8.39 11.82
CA THR A 232 -16.11 -9.40 11.61
C THR A 232 -16.43 -9.54 10.12
N ASN A 233 -16.53 -10.78 9.64
CA ASN A 233 -16.82 -11.15 8.25
C ASN A 233 -15.80 -10.65 7.20
N TYR A 234 -14.58 -10.25 7.62
CA TYR A 234 -13.56 -9.68 6.72
C TYR A 234 -13.29 -10.56 5.49
N ALA A 235 -13.11 -11.87 5.68
CA ALA A 235 -12.83 -12.81 4.57
C ALA A 235 -13.98 -12.90 3.57
N GLU A 236 -15.23 -12.87 4.03
CA GLU A 236 -16.43 -12.94 3.18
C GLU A 236 -16.59 -11.68 2.33
N MET A 237 -16.34 -10.51 2.93
CA MET A 237 -16.37 -9.22 2.22
C MET A 237 -15.26 -9.14 1.17
N GLN A 238 -14.04 -9.59 1.51
CA GLN A 238 -12.93 -9.63 0.56
C GLN A 238 -13.26 -10.54 -0.63
N ASN A 239 -13.82 -11.72 -0.38
CA ASN A 239 -14.23 -12.65 -1.44
C ASN A 239 -15.35 -12.07 -2.31
N SER A 240 -16.32 -11.38 -1.71
CA SER A 240 -17.42 -10.73 -2.45
C SER A 240 -16.92 -9.63 -3.38
N ASN A 241 -15.95 -8.82 -2.90
CA ASN A 241 -15.29 -7.79 -3.71
C ASN A 241 -14.48 -8.39 -4.87
N ILE A 242 -13.70 -9.45 -4.61
CA ILE A 242 -12.87 -10.11 -5.62
C ILE A 242 -13.75 -10.69 -6.75
N LEU A 243 -14.89 -11.27 -6.42
CA LEU A 243 -15.81 -11.85 -7.40
C LEU A 243 -16.66 -10.79 -8.12
N SER A 244 -16.54 -9.51 -7.76
CA SER A 244 -17.41 -8.44 -8.26
C SER A 244 -18.90 -8.81 -8.13
N LEU A 245 -19.29 -9.55 -7.08
CA LEU A 245 -20.66 -10.01 -6.87
C LEU A 245 -21.53 -8.83 -6.43
N GLY A 246 -22.06 -8.12 -7.42
CA GLY A 246 -22.96 -6.97 -7.25
C GLY A 246 -22.27 -5.62 -7.44
N GLN A 247 -23.07 -4.56 -7.53
CA GLN A 247 -22.57 -3.20 -7.31
C GLN A 247 -21.96 -3.20 -5.91
N LEU A 248 -20.68 -2.82 -5.77
CA LEU A 248 -20.07 -2.59 -4.46
C LEU A 248 -21.08 -1.80 -3.62
N PRO A 249 -21.44 -2.26 -2.40
CA PRO A 249 -22.45 -1.56 -1.62
C PRO A 249 -21.96 -0.11 -1.49
N ASN A 250 -22.76 0.85 -2.00
CA ASN A 250 -22.49 2.28 -1.81
C ASN A 250 -21.92 2.47 -0.42
N PHE A 251 -20.75 3.09 -0.29
CA PHE A 251 -20.05 3.18 0.99
C PHE A 251 -21.05 3.59 2.08
N ARG A 252 -21.20 2.71 3.09
CA ARG A 252 -21.96 3.02 4.30
C ARG A 252 -20.97 3.09 5.45
N PRO A 253 -21.24 3.92 6.46
CA PRO A 253 -20.42 3.97 7.68
C PRO A 253 -20.26 2.61 8.37
N THR A 254 -21.21 1.69 8.15
CA THR A 254 -21.19 0.32 8.69
C THR A 254 -20.47 -0.70 7.80
N THR A 255 -19.99 -0.30 6.62
CA THR A 255 -19.23 -1.17 5.72
C THR A 255 -17.78 -1.21 6.18
N VAL A 256 -17.32 -2.39 6.58
CA VAL A 256 -15.91 -2.62 6.96
C VAL A 256 -15.01 -2.40 5.73
N PRO A 257 -13.87 -1.73 5.86
CA PRO A 257 -12.96 -1.51 4.75
C PRO A 257 -12.30 -2.81 4.26
N LEU A 258 -11.90 -2.80 3.00
CA LEU A 258 -11.14 -3.89 2.36
C LEU A 258 -9.65 -3.80 2.69
N TYR A 259 -9.18 -2.57 2.95
CA TYR A 259 -7.78 -2.20 3.14
C TYR A 259 -6.94 -2.39 1.85
N PRO A 260 -5.76 -1.75 1.75
CA PRO A 260 -4.99 -1.80 0.51
C PRO A 260 -4.25 -3.12 0.28
N TRP A 261 -4.05 -3.89 1.35
CA TRP A 261 -3.56 -5.27 1.29
C TRP A 261 -4.46 -6.16 2.16
N ASP A 262 -4.63 -7.42 1.73
CA ASP A 262 -5.32 -8.44 2.52
C ASP A 262 -4.60 -8.63 3.86
N ILE A 263 -5.28 -8.31 4.95
CA ILE A 263 -4.73 -8.41 6.32
C ILE A 263 -4.21 -9.83 6.59
N ARG A 264 -4.93 -10.86 6.13
CA ARG A 264 -4.57 -12.26 6.37
C ARG A 264 -3.22 -12.60 5.72
N LEU A 265 -2.98 -12.08 4.52
CA LEU A 265 -1.71 -12.26 3.82
C LEU A 265 -0.60 -11.39 4.43
N SER A 266 -0.92 -10.20 4.94
CA SER A 266 0.02 -9.37 5.72
C SER A 266 0.49 -10.06 7.00
N LEU A 267 -0.37 -10.80 7.69
CA LEU A 267 0.02 -11.64 8.83
C LEU A 267 1.01 -12.75 8.40
N ILE A 268 0.73 -13.43 7.28
CA ILE A 268 1.66 -14.44 6.72
C ILE A 268 3.00 -13.79 6.39
N LYS A 269 3.01 -12.60 5.76
CA LYS A 269 4.25 -11.84 5.50
C LYS A 269 5.01 -11.47 6.77
N SER A 270 4.31 -11.14 7.85
CA SER A 270 4.94 -10.90 9.16
C SER A 270 5.66 -12.16 9.65
N ARG A 271 5.01 -13.33 9.59
CA ARG A 271 5.61 -14.62 9.95
C ARG A 271 6.78 -15.00 9.04
N ILE A 272 6.66 -14.80 7.73
CA ILE A 272 7.76 -15.00 6.77
C ILE A 272 8.99 -14.21 7.22
N TYR A 273 8.82 -12.95 7.62
CA TYR A 273 9.94 -12.14 8.11
C TYR A 273 10.54 -12.75 9.38
N GLU A 274 9.72 -12.99 10.40
CA GLU A 274 10.19 -13.48 11.70
C GLU A 274 10.89 -14.85 11.59
N ASP A 275 10.30 -15.75 10.81
CA ASP A 275 10.74 -17.14 10.73
C ASP A 275 11.95 -17.37 9.81
N LEU A 276 12.12 -16.52 8.78
CA LEU A 276 13.10 -16.73 7.71
C LEU A 276 14.12 -15.59 7.53
N TYR A 277 13.81 -14.37 7.98
CA TYR A 277 14.63 -13.18 7.69
C TYR A 277 15.09 -12.39 8.92
N SER A 278 14.53 -12.65 10.10
CA SER A 278 14.97 -12.04 11.35
C SER A 278 16.39 -12.47 11.71
N MET A 279 17.04 -11.71 12.60
CA MET A 279 18.32 -12.13 13.19
C MET A 279 18.19 -13.42 13.99
N SER A 280 17.03 -13.65 14.61
CA SER A 280 16.75 -14.91 15.33
C SER A 280 16.64 -16.09 14.37
N ALA A 281 16.11 -15.88 13.17
CA ALA A 281 16.02 -16.90 12.12
C ALA A 281 17.38 -17.23 11.49
N SER A 282 18.27 -16.24 11.31
CA SER A 282 19.56 -16.43 10.63
C SER A 282 20.54 -17.34 11.37
N ILE A 283 20.34 -17.52 12.68
CA ILE A 283 21.16 -18.39 13.54
C ILE A 283 20.54 -19.78 13.75
N GLN A 284 19.36 -20.06 13.18
CA GLN A 284 18.71 -21.37 13.32
C GLN A 284 19.42 -22.43 12.46
N PRO A 285 19.43 -23.70 12.89
CA PRO A 285 19.97 -24.77 12.07
C PRO A 285 19.13 -24.96 10.79
N GLU A 286 19.75 -25.42 9.71
CA GLU A 286 19.10 -25.59 8.41
C GLU A 286 17.81 -26.42 8.49
N ALA A 287 17.82 -27.51 9.26
CA ALA A 287 16.65 -28.36 9.45
C ALA A 287 15.44 -27.61 10.04
N GLU A 288 15.69 -26.65 10.93
CA GLU A 288 14.65 -25.81 11.54
C GLU A 288 14.13 -24.78 10.54
N VAL A 289 14.99 -24.18 9.72
CA VAL A 289 14.53 -23.27 8.66
C VAL A 289 13.70 -24.03 7.60
N LEU A 290 14.14 -25.21 7.19
CA LEU A 290 13.37 -26.07 6.28
C LEU A 290 12.03 -26.49 6.88
N ARG A 291 11.98 -26.70 8.20
CA ARG A 291 10.73 -26.94 8.92
C ARG A 291 9.81 -25.73 8.83
N ARG A 292 10.31 -24.52 9.14
CA ARG A 292 9.54 -23.27 9.07
C ARG A 292 9.01 -22.98 7.66
N ILE A 293 9.81 -23.21 6.62
CA ILE A 293 9.37 -23.11 5.22
C ILE A 293 8.13 -23.95 4.96
N ARG A 294 8.11 -25.22 5.41
CA ARG A 294 6.95 -26.10 5.20
C ARG A 294 5.69 -25.58 5.91
N TYR A 295 5.83 -25.05 7.12
CA TYR A 295 4.69 -24.45 7.84
C TYR A 295 4.18 -23.18 7.15
N LEU A 296 5.08 -22.36 6.62
CA LEU A 296 4.70 -21.15 5.87
C LEU A 296 4.04 -21.50 4.53
N ASP A 297 4.50 -22.54 3.83
CA ASP A 297 3.84 -23.06 2.63
C ASP A 297 2.42 -23.56 2.94
N GLU A 298 2.24 -24.28 4.05
CA GLU A 298 0.92 -24.75 4.51
C GLU A 298 -0.01 -23.58 4.87
N ASP A 299 0.49 -22.60 5.62
CA ASP A 299 -0.27 -21.39 5.95
C ASP A 299 -0.73 -20.63 4.70
N LEU A 300 0.16 -20.50 3.72
CA LEU A 300 -0.13 -19.83 2.45
C LEU A 300 -1.15 -20.63 1.63
N GLU A 301 -1.07 -21.97 1.64
CA GLU A 301 -2.04 -22.85 1.01
C GLU A 301 -3.43 -22.76 1.67
N VAL A 302 -3.48 -22.76 3.01
CA VAL A 302 -4.72 -22.57 3.78
C VAL A 302 -5.37 -21.24 3.40
N TRP A 303 -4.60 -20.15 3.37
CA TRP A 303 -5.10 -18.86 2.91
C TRP A 303 -5.60 -18.92 1.46
N ARG A 304 -4.84 -19.54 0.56
CA ARG A 304 -5.19 -19.67 -0.87
C ARG A 304 -6.51 -20.40 -1.06
N LEU A 305 -6.78 -21.43 -0.26
CA LEU A 305 -8.03 -22.20 -0.29
C LEU A 305 -9.25 -21.42 0.22
N THR A 306 -9.07 -20.33 0.98
CA THR A 306 -10.18 -19.45 1.36
C THR A 306 -10.74 -18.63 0.21
N LEU A 307 -10.00 -18.53 -0.91
CA LEU A 307 -10.40 -17.73 -2.06
C LEU A 307 -11.37 -18.52 -2.97
N PRO A 308 -12.21 -17.83 -3.74
CA PRO A 308 -13.05 -18.45 -4.78
C PRO A 308 -12.20 -19.13 -5.86
N LEU A 309 -12.67 -20.27 -6.40
CA LEU A 309 -11.89 -21.13 -7.31
C LEU A 309 -11.24 -20.38 -8.48
N ASP A 310 -11.99 -19.51 -9.16
CA ASP A 310 -11.51 -18.78 -10.35
C ASP A 310 -10.44 -17.72 -10.03
N HIS A 311 -10.40 -17.28 -8.77
CA HIS A 311 -9.51 -16.22 -8.30
C HIS A 311 -8.32 -16.76 -7.50
N ARG A 312 -8.27 -18.07 -7.24
CA ARG A 312 -7.13 -18.71 -6.59
C ARG A 312 -5.87 -18.53 -7.45
N PRO A 313 -4.77 -17.98 -6.90
CA PRO A 313 -3.49 -18.02 -7.56
C PRO A 313 -3.02 -19.48 -7.78
N THR A 314 -2.27 -19.71 -8.86
CA THR A 314 -1.58 -20.98 -9.15
C THR A 314 -0.09 -20.72 -9.22
N LEU A 315 0.76 -21.68 -8.82
CA LEU A 315 2.22 -21.48 -8.81
C LEU A 315 2.81 -21.25 -10.21
N SER A 316 2.23 -21.91 -11.21
CA SER A 316 2.52 -21.68 -12.62
C SER A 316 1.37 -20.90 -13.23
N PHE A 317 1.68 -19.79 -13.88
CA PHE A 317 0.71 -19.06 -14.69
C PHE A 317 0.28 -19.94 -15.87
N LEU A 318 -1.00 -20.27 -15.94
CA LEU A 318 -1.57 -20.97 -17.08
C LEU A 318 -2.17 -19.91 -18.00
N ASP A 319 -2.01 -20.03 -19.32
CA ASP A 319 -2.58 -19.07 -20.28
C ASP A 319 -4.10 -18.86 -20.15
N LYS A 320 -4.78 -19.80 -19.47
CA LYS A 320 -6.21 -19.79 -19.15
C LYS A 320 -6.60 -18.99 -17.91
N THR A 321 -5.67 -18.38 -17.17
CA THR A 321 -6.04 -17.50 -16.04
C THR A 321 -6.79 -16.29 -16.58
N PRO A 322 -8.04 -16.05 -16.16
CA PRO A 322 -8.81 -14.92 -16.63
C PRO A 322 -8.15 -13.63 -16.12
N VAL A 323 -7.70 -12.81 -17.07
CA VAL A 323 -7.48 -11.37 -16.88
C VAL A 323 -8.31 -10.76 -18.00
N ASP A 324 -9.50 -10.32 -17.64
CA ASP A 324 -10.38 -9.58 -18.53
C ASP A 324 -10.38 -8.10 -18.15
N GLU A 325 -11.01 -7.28 -18.99
CA GLU A 325 -11.16 -5.84 -18.74
C GLU A 325 -11.95 -5.53 -17.46
N GLN A 326 -12.63 -6.53 -16.87
CA GLN A 326 -13.46 -6.39 -15.67
C GLN A 326 -12.77 -6.88 -14.39
N THR A 327 -11.53 -7.36 -14.50
CA THR A 327 -10.80 -7.92 -13.36
C THR A 327 -10.50 -6.83 -12.34
N ASN A 328 -11.05 -6.98 -11.14
CA ASN A 328 -10.89 -6.03 -10.04
C ASN A 328 -9.41 -5.83 -9.68
N THR A 329 -8.95 -4.57 -9.57
CA THR A 329 -7.59 -4.21 -9.13
C THR A 329 -7.19 -4.95 -7.85
N GLN A 330 -8.08 -5.09 -6.87
CA GLN A 330 -7.79 -5.84 -5.63
C GLN A 330 -7.50 -7.32 -5.89
N ALA A 331 -8.17 -7.96 -6.86
CA ALA A 331 -7.88 -9.34 -7.24
C ALA A 331 -6.48 -9.47 -7.88
N ILE A 332 -6.10 -8.49 -8.70
CA ILE A 332 -4.75 -8.41 -9.31
C ILE A 332 -3.68 -8.29 -8.23
N MET A 333 -3.88 -7.33 -7.32
CA MET A 333 -2.94 -7.04 -6.23
C MET A 333 -2.79 -8.24 -5.28
N LEU A 334 -3.90 -8.92 -4.99
CA LEU A 334 -3.89 -10.13 -4.17
C LEU A 334 -3.09 -11.27 -4.82
N ARG A 335 -3.25 -11.50 -6.13
CA ARG A 335 -2.48 -12.52 -6.84
C ARG A 335 -0.99 -12.17 -6.88
N LEU A 336 -0.63 -10.91 -7.14
CA LEU A 336 0.76 -10.44 -7.06
C LEU A 336 1.36 -10.65 -5.66
N SER A 337 0.59 -10.31 -4.62
CA SER A 337 1.02 -10.47 -3.23
C SER A 337 1.22 -11.94 -2.84
N TYR A 338 0.41 -12.86 -3.37
CA TYR A 338 0.61 -14.31 -3.20
C TYR A 338 1.94 -14.75 -3.80
N HIS A 339 2.19 -14.43 -5.07
CA HIS A 339 3.44 -14.84 -5.73
C HIS A 339 4.66 -14.20 -5.07
N HIS A 340 4.55 -12.96 -4.59
CA HIS A 340 5.60 -12.34 -3.79
C HIS A 340 5.88 -13.14 -2.51
N SER A 341 4.85 -13.63 -1.82
CA SER A 341 5.01 -14.45 -0.62
C SER A 341 5.70 -15.79 -0.90
N VAL A 342 5.33 -16.46 -2.01
CA VAL A 342 6.02 -17.67 -2.51
C VAL A 342 7.50 -17.37 -2.77
N ILE A 343 7.80 -16.26 -3.45
CA ILE A 343 9.18 -15.85 -3.72
C ILE A 343 9.95 -15.63 -2.42
N LEU A 344 9.38 -14.95 -1.43
CA LEU A 344 10.03 -14.72 -0.14
C LEU A 344 10.34 -16.04 0.57
N ILE A 345 9.38 -16.96 0.66
CA ILE A 345 9.59 -18.26 1.33
C ILE A 345 10.74 -19.04 0.68
N HIS A 346 10.72 -19.23 -0.64
CA HIS A 346 11.72 -20.07 -1.30
C HIS A 346 13.07 -19.34 -1.49
N LYS A 347 13.09 -18.00 -1.56
CA LYS A 347 14.34 -17.22 -1.63
C LYS A 347 15.16 -17.36 -0.36
N ALA A 348 14.51 -17.47 0.81
CA ALA A 348 15.23 -17.72 2.06
C ALA A 348 16.03 -19.04 2.00
N ARG A 349 15.44 -20.09 1.42
CA ARG A 349 16.09 -21.40 1.25
C ARG A 349 17.32 -21.34 0.35
N CYS A 350 17.24 -20.64 -0.77
CA CYS A 350 18.37 -20.47 -1.70
C CYS A 350 19.53 -19.64 -1.12
N ARG A 351 19.31 -18.83 -0.08
CA ARG A 351 20.41 -18.13 0.62
C ARG A 351 21.21 -19.05 1.53
N LEU A 352 20.54 -20.06 2.11
CA LEU A 352 21.15 -21.00 3.04
C LEU A 352 21.96 -22.07 2.30
N ILE A 353 21.42 -22.56 1.20
CA ILE A 353 22.08 -23.53 0.32
C ILE A 353 22.73 -22.73 -0.81
N GLY A 354 23.93 -22.21 -0.59
CA GLY A 354 24.73 -21.71 -1.71
C GLY A 354 25.01 -22.83 -2.71
N PRO A 355 25.26 -22.53 -4.01
CA PRO A 355 25.65 -23.55 -4.96
C PRO A 355 26.99 -24.16 -4.53
N VAL A 356 26.96 -25.32 -3.88
CA VAL A 356 28.16 -26.09 -3.56
C VAL A 356 28.56 -26.85 -4.83
N PRO A 357 29.74 -26.60 -5.42
CA PRO A 357 30.18 -27.31 -6.61
C PRO A 357 30.25 -28.82 -6.33
N GLY A 358 29.45 -29.61 -7.06
CA GLY A 358 29.44 -31.07 -6.99
C GLY A 358 28.39 -31.71 -6.09
N LEU A 359 27.57 -30.94 -5.36
CA LEU A 359 26.50 -31.46 -4.50
C LEU A 359 25.21 -30.60 -4.62
N VAL A 360 24.73 -30.40 -5.85
CA VAL A 360 23.41 -29.77 -6.06
C VAL A 360 22.36 -30.76 -5.56
N ASP A 361 21.87 -30.55 -4.34
CA ASP A 361 20.75 -31.32 -3.80
C ASP A 361 19.51 -31.09 -4.70
N THR A 362 18.80 -32.18 -5.00
CA THR A 362 17.49 -32.19 -5.67
C THR A 362 16.51 -31.16 -5.09
N GLY A 363 16.62 -30.88 -3.79
CA GLY A 363 15.86 -29.84 -3.12
C GLY A 363 16.19 -28.42 -3.61
N TYR A 364 17.46 -28.09 -3.87
CA TYR A 364 17.85 -26.75 -4.34
C TYR A 364 17.24 -26.44 -5.71
N GLU A 365 17.37 -27.38 -6.66
CA GLU A 365 16.88 -27.22 -8.03
C GLU A 365 15.36 -27.04 -8.06
N ALA A 366 14.61 -27.82 -7.26
CA ALA A 366 13.16 -27.69 -7.18
C ALA A 366 12.72 -26.31 -6.63
N ASN A 367 13.40 -25.75 -5.62
CA ASN A 367 13.07 -24.42 -5.10
C ASN A 367 13.47 -23.31 -6.05
N PHE A 368 14.61 -23.47 -6.73
CA PHE A 368 15.02 -22.55 -7.77
C PHE A 368 13.99 -22.52 -8.90
N GLN A 369 13.48 -23.67 -9.31
CA GLN A 369 12.41 -23.77 -10.31
C GLN A 369 11.12 -23.08 -9.82
N LEU A 370 10.72 -23.24 -8.56
CA LEU A 370 9.58 -22.53 -7.98
C LEU A 370 9.76 -21.00 -8.01
N LEU A 371 10.97 -20.51 -7.71
CA LEU A 371 11.29 -19.08 -7.81
C LEU A 371 11.19 -18.58 -9.24
N VAL A 372 11.74 -19.33 -10.19
CA VAL A 372 11.67 -18.99 -11.62
C VAL A 372 10.23 -18.99 -12.11
N ASP A 373 9.43 -19.99 -11.73
CA ASP A 373 8.04 -20.12 -12.15
C ASP A 373 7.16 -19.03 -11.53
N ALA A 374 7.34 -18.72 -10.24
CA ALA A 374 6.65 -17.61 -9.59
C ALA A 374 7.02 -16.26 -10.22
N SER A 375 8.31 -16.07 -10.54
CA SER A 375 8.80 -14.84 -11.19
C SER A 375 8.24 -14.66 -12.60
N LYS A 376 8.27 -15.73 -13.42
CA LYS A 376 7.64 -15.75 -14.74
C LYS A 376 6.15 -15.48 -14.63
N SER A 377 5.48 -16.09 -13.66
CA SER A 377 4.05 -15.90 -13.43
C SER A 377 3.71 -14.44 -13.11
N ILE A 378 4.50 -13.77 -12.26
CA ILE A 378 4.36 -12.33 -12.03
C ILE A 378 4.52 -11.55 -13.33
N LEU A 379 5.60 -11.77 -14.08
CA LEU A 379 5.88 -11.00 -15.31
C LEU A 379 4.78 -11.18 -16.37
N THR A 380 4.38 -12.42 -16.66
CA THR A 380 3.32 -12.71 -17.63
C THR A 380 1.96 -12.20 -17.16
N TYR A 381 1.67 -12.31 -15.86
CA TYR A 381 0.43 -11.76 -15.32
C TYR A 381 0.39 -10.24 -15.42
N LEU A 382 1.51 -9.57 -15.11
CA LEU A 382 1.63 -8.11 -15.22
C LEU A 382 1.49 -7.65 -16.65
N GLU A 383 2.06 -8.34 -17.63
CA GLU A 383 1.88 -8.01 -19.05
C GLU A 383 0.40 -7.99 -19.45
N LYS A 384 -0.39 -8.97 -18.98
CA LYS A 384 -1.84 -9.04 -19.24
C LYS A 384 -2.65 -8.04 -18.40
N ALA A 385 -2.21 -7.77 -17.16
CA ALA A 385 -2.95 -6.94 -16.21
C ALA A 385 -2.66 -5.44 -16.35
N LEU A 386 -1.48 -5.04 -16.84
CA LEU A 386 -1.06 -3.63 -16.94
C LEU A 386 -2.07 -2.72 -17.67
N PRO A 387 -2.79 -3.17 -18.73
CA PRO A 387 -3.83 -2.35 -19.37
C PRO A 387 -5.05 -2.08 -18.48
N VAL A 388 -5.31 -2.95 -17.50
CA VAL A 388 -6.51 -2.94 -16.64
C VAL A 388 -6.19 -2.43 -15.23
N VAL A 389 -4.93 -2.53 -14.79
CA VAL A 389 -4.47 -2.00 -13.50
C VAL A 389 -4.62 -0.49 -13.50
N ALA A 390 -5.29 0.03 -12.47
CA ALA A 390 -5.38 1.46 -12.25
C ALA A 390 -3.98 2.08 -12.27
N HIS A 391 -3.79 3.10 -13.10
CA HIS A 391 -2.50 3.78 -13.34
C HIS A 391 -1.75 4.15 -12.05
N GLU A 392 -2.48 4.50 -11.00
CA GLU A 392 -1.99 4.76 -9.64
C GLU A 392 -1.21 3.59 -9.00
N CYS A 393 -1.48 2.35 -9.38
CA CYS A 393 -0.78 1.16 -8.89
C CYS A 393 0.54 0.85 -9.63
N PHE A 394 1.01 1.72 -10.55
CA PHE A 394 2.20 1.46 -11.36
C PHE A 394 3.46 1.11 -10.54
N TRP A 395 3.75 1.85 -9.47
CA TRP A 395 4.93 1.58 -8.64
C TRP A 395 4.78 0.33 -7.76
N TYR A 396 3.55 -0.04 -7.41
CA TYR A 396 3.26 -1.29 -6.70
C TYR A 396 3.71 -2.51 -7.51
N VAL A 397 3.47 -2.46 -8.81
CA VAL A 397 3.72 -3.50 -9.82
C VAL A 397 5.21 -3.65 -10.16
N ASN A 398 5.97 -2.55 -10.20
CA ASN A 398 7.38 -2.57 -10.63
C ASN A 398 8.36 -3.19 -9.61
N LEU A 399 8.06 -3.11 -8.31
CA LEU A 399 9.01 -3.48 -7.26
C LEU A 399 9.22 -4.99 -7.03
N PRO A 400 8.20 -5.87 -7.14
CA PRO A 400 8.44 -7.31 -7.13
C PRO A 400 9.40 -7.73 -8.27
N CYS A 401 9.33 -7.06 -9.41
CA CYS A 401 10.24 -7.29 -10.55
C CYS A 401 11.70 -6.92 -10.25
N LEU A 402 11.95 -5.90 -9.41
CA LEU A 402 13.30 -5.55 -8.95
C LEU A 402 13.89 -6.61 -8.01
N HIS A 403 13.11 -7.19 -7.10
CA HIS A 403 13.61 -8.28 -6.24
C HIS A 403 13.91 -9.58 -6.99
N ILE A 404 13.18 -9.82 -8.07
CA ILE A 404 13.43 -10.89 -9.03
C ILE A 404 14.74 -10.61 -9.79
N ALA A 405 14.91 -9.38 -10.29
CA ALA A 405 16.13 -8.96 -10.99
C ALA A 405 17.38 -9.02 -10.11
N ASP A 406 17.32 -8.53 -8.86
CA ASP A 406 18.43 -8.56 -7.91
C ASP A 406 18.82 -10.00 -7.52
N PHE A 407 17.83 -10.89 -7.37
CA PHE A 407 18.09 -12.31 -7.08
C PHE A 407 18.72 -13.02 -8.27
N LEU A 408 18.18 -12.81 -9.49
CA LEU A 408 18.75 -13.37 -10.72
C LEU A 408 20.15 -12.82 -11.00
N HIS A 409 20.41 -11.54 -10.74
CA HIS A 409 21.72 -10.91 -10.90
C HIS A 409 22.75 -11.46 -9.89
N PHE A 410 22.37 -11.60 -8.62
CA PHE A 410 23.24 -12.17 -7.59
C PHE A 410 23.59 -13.64 -7.88
N GLN A 411 22.64 -14.44 -8.37
CA GLN A 411 22.86 -15.83 -8.77
C GLN A 411 23.71 -15.94 -10.04
N LEU A 412 23.47 -15.13 -11.08
CA LEU A 412 24.33 -15.06 -12.28
C LEU A 412 25.78 -14.72 -11.92
N LEU A 413 25.99 -13.76 -11.01
CA LEU A 413 27.33 -13.41 -10.52
C LEU A 413 27.98 -14.53 -9.70
N THR A 414 27.19 -15.30 -8.93
CA THR A 414 27.70 -16.43 -8.13
C THR A 414 28.05 -17.63 -9.00
N VAL A 415 27.24 -17.94 -10.02
CA VAL A 415 27.52 -18.96 -11.05
C VAL A 415 28.72 -18.58 -11.90
N HIS A 416 28.85 -17.30 -12.30
CA HIS A 416 30.05 -16.83 -13.02
C HIS A 416 31.31 -16.90 -12.16
N ARG A 417 31.26 -16.56 -10.87
CA ARG A 417 32.42 -16.73 -9.97
C ARG A 417 32.83 -18.19 -9.80
N GLY A 418 31.88 -19.13 -9.78
CA GLY A 418 32.17 -20.57 -9.77
C GLY A 418 32.80 -21.08 -11.07
N LEU A 419 32.47 -20.48 -12.22
CA LEU A 419 33.08 -20.81 -13.52
C LEU A 419 34.50 -20.25 -13.67
N PHE A 420 34.82 -19.10 -13.06
CA PHE A 420 36.17 -18.53 -13.08
C PHE A 420 37.15 -19.18 -12.09
N SER A 421 36.67 -20.00 -11.14
CA SER A 421 37.53 -20.83 -10.28
C SER A 421 37.99 -22.15 -10.92
N PHE A 422 37.61 -22.41 -12.18
CA PHE A 422 37.95 -23.63 -12.93
C PHE A 422 38.80 -23.37 -14.19
N ILE A 423 39.44 -22.22 -14.30
CA ILE A 423 40.47 -21.97 -15.32
C ILE A 423 41.82 -21.89 -14.58
N PRO A 424 42.71 -22.90 -14.74
CA PRO A 424 44.03 -22.90 -14.10
C PRO A 424 44.94 -21.77 -14.59
#